data_AF-A0A0W8JA90-F1
#
_entry.id   AF-A0A0W8JA90-F1
#
_cell.length_a   1.000
_cell.length_b   1.000
_cell.length_c   1.000
_cell.angle_alpha   90.00
_cell.angle_beta   90.00
_cell.angle_gamma   90.00
#
_symmetry.space_group_name_H-M   'P 1'
#
loop_
_entity.id
_entity.type
_entity.pdbx_description
1 polymer ?
#
loop_
_entity_poly.entity_id
_entity_poly.type
_entity_poly.pdbx_seq_one_letter_code
_entity_poly.pdbx_strand_id
1 'polypeptide(L)'
;MAKKYDFHFISVEGNWDKNIHDERIECAANLLEADQSAFVIASGTYAPEPYSSFYNAPLGRYTAETLISKYKISPERIIPAYLFSFQFTYTIIDAYANSAFIGWLSCGLKRRENEINVLFEPCTSQFHGLRVEMLNARACNFMHDLHVNVELQCKNKLTREEMEKDHSGEIERLTAMKENGGLLSSGEWLDNGVKKSFGNIIEMSQLISKSFSKELCFPARGINIDEWSDIERLLLLMTFNFKSYSKQIDAAALSKIIESAQNRYNIQIPDSASKKLLSLLTE
;
A
#
# COMPACT_ATOMS: atom_id res chain seq x y z
N MET A 1 3.92 15.44 -22.27
CA MET A 1 2.55 14.89 -22.19
C MET A 1 2.10 15.02 -20.75
N ALA A 2 0.88 15.51 -20.50
CA ALA A 2 0.33 15.48 -19.14
C ALA A 2 0.23 14.01 -18.69
N LYS A 3 0.61 13.73 -17.45
CA LYS A 3 0.55 12.38 -16.89
C LYS A 3 -0.93 11.98 -16.79
N LYS A 4 -1.31 10.80 -17.32
CA LYS A 4 -2.70 10.30 -17.26
C LYS A 4 -3.19 10.12 -15.81
N TYR A 5 -2.26 9.81 -14.90
CA TYR A 5 -2.53 9.56 -13.49
C TYR A 5 -1.67 10.48 -12.62
N ASP A 6 -2.26 10.94 -11.53
CA ASP A 6 -1.59 11.75 -10.52
C ASP A 6 -0.72 10.88 -9.61
N PHE A 7 -1.18 9.68 -9.29
CA PHE A 7 -0.42 8.66 -8.56
C PHE A 7 -0.45 7.30 -9.24
N HIS A 8 0.63 6.55 -9.04
CA HIS A 8 0.76 5.17 -9.47
C HIS A 8 1.24 4.33 -8.28
N PHE A 9 0.44 3.35 -7.89
CA PHE A 9 0.76 2.39 -6.85
C PHE A 9 0.94 0.99 -7.44
N ILE A 10 1.95 0.30 -6.95
CA ILE A 10 2.22 -1.10 -7.22
C ILE A 10 2.07 -1.83 -5.88
N SER A 11 1.42 -2.99 -5.81
CA SER A 11 1.36 -3.77 -4.56
C SER A 11 2.00 -5.13 -4.77
N VAL A 12 2.84 -5.55 -3.83
CA VAL A 12 3.43 -6.89 -3.82
C VAL A 12 2.88 -7.62 -2.60
N GLU A 13 1.94 -8.54 -2.83
CA GLU A 13 1.44 -9.47 -1.81
C GLU A 13 2.48 -10.56 -1.55
N GLY A 14 2.68 -10.91 -0.27
CA GLY A 14 3.55 -11.99 0.14
C GLY A 14 3.10 -13.36 -0.35
N ASN A 15 4.06 -14.19 -0.76
CA ASN A 15 3.85 -15.60 -1.04
C ASN A 15 4.86 -16.45 -0.26
N TRP A 16 4.41 -17.58 0.30
CA TRP A 16 5.30 -18.50 1.02
C TRP A 16 6.18 -19.33 0.10
N ASP A 17 5.83 -19.42 -1.19
CA ASP A 17 6.73 -19.92 -2.22
C ASP A 17 7.69 -18.80 -2.65
N LYS A 18 9.00 -19.04 -2.44
CA LYS A 18 10.04 -18.06 -2.74
C LYS A 18 10.08 -17.69 -4.22
N ASN A 19 9.90 -18.64 -5.13
CA ASN A 19 10.00 -18.38 -6.56
C ASN A 19 8.84 -17.49 -7.01
N ILE A 20 7.62 -17.81 -6.57
CA ILE A 20 6.45 -16.98 -6.85
C ILE A 20 6.62 -15.58 -6.24
N HIS A 21 7.16 -15.49 -5.03
CA HIS A 21 7.39 -14.22 -4.36
C HIS A 21 8.44 -13.37 -5.10
N ASP A 22 9.56 -13.97 -5.53
CA ASP A 22 10.61 -13.31 -6.30
C ASP A 22 10.11 -12.79 -7.66
N GLU A 23 9.27 -13.57 -8.36
CA GLU A 23 8.64 -13.17 -9.63
C GLU A 23 7.75 -11.92 -9.44
N ARG A 24 6.99 -11.86 -8.33
CA ARG A 24 6.17 -10.69 -8.00
C ARG A 24 7.06 -9.46 -7.72
N ILE A 25 8.18 -9.65 -7.02
CA ILE A 25 9.14 -8.56 -6.76
C ILE A 25 9.78 -8.07 -8.07
N GLU A 26 10.17 -8.97 -8.96
CA GLU A 26 10.74 -8.62 -10.27
C GLU A 26 9.74 -7.82 -11.12
N CYS A 27 8.49 -8.27 -11.17
CA CYS A 27 7.41 -7.53 -11.83
C CYS A 27 7.29 -6.10 -11.28
N ALA A 28 7.27 -5.95 -9.95
CA ALA A 28 7.21 -4.64 -9.31
C ALA A 28 8.44 -3.77 -9.62
N ALA A 29 9.64 -4.35 -9.61
CA ALA A 29 10.87 -3.65 -9.95
C ALA A 29 10.84 -3.08 -11.38
N ASN A 30 10.39 -3.87 -12.35
CA ASN A 30 10.27 -3.44 -13.75
C ASN A 30 9.26 -2.27 -13.90
N LEU A 31 8.14 -2.32 -13.19
CA LEU A 31 7.16 -1.23 -13.18
C LEU A 31 7.71 0.05 -12.51
N LEU A 32 8.45 -0.10 -11.41
CA LEU A 32 9.11 1.02 -10.71
C LEU A 32 10.24 1.66 -11.51
N GLU A 33 10.93 0.88 -12.34
CA GLU A 33 11.93 1.37 -13.27
C GLU A 33 11.28 2.21 -14.38
N ALA A 34 10.19 1.69 -14.96
CA ALA A 34 9.44 2.34 -16.03
C ALA A 34 8.73 3.64 -15.58
N ASP A 35 8.24 3.69 -14.33
CA ASP A 35 7.62 4.88 -13.76
C ASP A 35 8.32 5.32 -12.47
N GLN A 36 9.16 6.35 -12.61
CA GLN A 36 9.91 6.90 -11.48
C GLN A 36 9.01 7.57 -10.43
N SER A 37 7.76 7.94 -10.71
CA SER A 37 6.89 8.47 -9.64
C SER A 37 6.08 7.38 -8.94
N ALA A 38 6.20 6.11 -9.34
CA ALA A 38 5.41 5.05 -8.71
C ALA A 38 5.92 4.71 -7.30
N PHE A 39 4.98 4.38 -6.42
CA PHE A 39 5.22 3.78 -5.11
C PHE A 39 4.95 2.28 -5.16
N VAL A 40 5.67 1.50 -4.37
CA VAL A 40 5.40 0.07 -4.15
C VAL A 40 4.98 -0.20 -2.71
N ILE A 41 3.86 -0.88 -2.51
CA ILE A 41 3.35 -1.29 -1.21
C ILE A 41 3.86 -2.71 -0.93
N ALA A 42 4.77 -2.82 0.04
CA ALA A 42 5.30 -4.09 0.52
C ALA A 42 4.38 -4.66 1.60
N SER A 43 3.58 -5.66 1.23
CA SER A 43 2.47 -6.23 2.01
C SER A 43 2.85 -6.68 3.42
N GLY A 44 1.86 -6.73 4.30
CA GLY A 44 2.07 -7.22 5.66
C GLY A 44 2.17 -8.74 5.78
N THR A 45 1.92 -9.51 4.72
CA THR A 45 1.79 -10.98 4.72
C THR A 45 2.90 -11.67 5.53
N TYR A 46 2.52 -12.59 6.42
CA TYR A 46 3.45 -13.46 7.13
C TYR A 46 2.92 -14.89 7.20
N ALA A 47 3.81 -15.86 7.39
CA ALA A 47 3.43 -17.27 7.52
C ALA A 47 2.84 -17.56 8.90
N PRO A 48 1.60 -18.07 9.02
CA PRO A 48 1.07 -18.55 10.29
C PRO A 48 1.97 -19.68 10.83
N GLU A 49 2.05 -19.83 12.17
CA GLU A 49 2.98 -20.78 12.83
C GLU A 49 2.99 -22.25 12.31
N PRO A 50 1.96 -22.83 11.67
CA PRO A 50 2.11 -24.15 11.04
C PRO A 50 2.73 -24.15 9.63
N TYR A 51 2.92 -23.00 8.97
CA TYR A 51 3.47 -22.92 7.60
C TYR A 51 4.98 -22.66 7.62
N SER A 52 5.76 -23.47 6.90
CA SER A 52 7.18 -23.18 6.69
C SER A 52 7.35 -22.02 5.71
N SER A 53 7.99 -20.94 6.17
CA SER A 53 8.39 -19.81 5.34
C SER A 53 9.87 -19.88 5.00
N PHE A 54 10.25 -19.52 3.78
CA PHE A 54 11.66 -19.35 3.39
C PHE A 54 12.30 -18.14 4.09
N TYR A 55 11.50 -17.25 4.69
CA TYR A 55 11.95 -16.03 5.35
C TYR A 55 11.30 -15.92 6.74
N ASN A 56 12.14 -15.83 7.78
CA ASN A 56 11.72 -15.85 9.18
C ASN A 56 11.36 -14.43 9.71
N ALA A 57 10.50 -13.73 8.97
CA ALA A 57 9.97 -12.39 9.26
C ALA A 57 8.79 -12.09 8.30
N PRO A 58 8.08 -10.95 8.43
CA PRO A 58 7.05 -10.57 7.47
C PRO A 58 7.60 -10.54 6.04
N LEU A 59 6.89 -11.12 5.07
CA LEU A 59 7.34 -11.24 3.69
C LEU A 59 7.49 -9.88 3.00
N GLY A 60 6.73 -8.87 3.42
CA GLY A 60 6.93 -7.49 2.97
C GLY A 60 8.31 -6.94 3.31
N ARG A 61 8.93 -7.39 4.41
CA ARG A 61 10.31 -7.02 4.72
C ARG A 61 11.27 -7.62 3.70
N TYR A 62 11.10 -8.88 3.34
CA TYR A 62 11.88 -9.51 2.28
C TYR A 62 11.70 -8.81 0.93
N THR A 63 10.45 -8.44 0.57
CA THR A 63 10.14 -7.62 -0.61
C THR A 63 10.96 -6.34 -0.61
N ALA A 64 10.90 -5.58 0.47
CA ALA A 64 11.58 -4.30 0.57
C ALA A 64 13.11 -4.44 0.54
N GLU A 65 13.67 -5.37 1.31
CA GLU A 65 15.11 -5.67 1.33
C GLU A 65 15.60 -6.05 -0.06
N THR A 66 14.82 -6.84 -0.81
CA THR A 66 15.16 -7.27 -2.17
C THR A 66 15.09 -6.10 -3.17
N LEU A 67 14.02 -5.29 -3.12
CA LEU A 67 13.89 -4.09 -3.97
C LEU A 67 15.06 -3.11 -3.75
N ILE A 68 15.48 -2.90 -2.51
CA ILE A 68 16.60 -2.01 -2.18
C ILE A 68 17.93 -2.63 -2.61
N SER A 69 18.22 -3.86 -2.18
CA SER A 69 19.56 -4.44 -2.32
C SER A 69 19.85 -4.96 -3.73
N LYS A 70 18.89 -5.62 -4.37
CA LYS A 70 19.02 -6.22 -5.71
C LYS A 70 18.68 -5.20 -6.80
N TYR A 71 17.52 -4.56 -6.72
CA TYR A 71 16.99 -3.69 -7.77
C TYR A 71 17.30 -2.19 -7.59
N LYS A 72 18.00 -1.82 -6.50
CA LYS A 72 18.43 -0.44 -6.22
C LYS A 72 17.28 0.57 -6.17
N ILE A 73 16.09 0.13 -5.80
CA ILE A 73 14.94 1.01 -5.59
C ILE A 73 15.18 1.88 -4.35
N SER A 74 15.02 3.19 -4.50
CA SER A 74 15.19 4.13 -3.39
C SER A 74 14.17 3.88 -2.28
N PRO A 75 14.58 3.84 -0.99
CA PRO A 75 13.70 3.48 0.12
C PRO A 75 12.45 4.35 0.26
N GLU A 76 12.51 5.64 -0.09
CA GLU A 76 11.36 6.55 0.01
C GLU A 76 10.19 6.15 -0.90
N ARG A 77 10.42 5.26 -1.88
CA ARG A 77 9.40 4.74 -2.80
C ARG A 77 8.70 3.48 -2.31
N ILE A 78 9.18 2.87 -1.24
CA ILE A 78 8.71 1.58 -0.75
C ILE A 78 7.87 1.85 0.50
N ILE A 79 6.58 1.51 0.44
CA ILE A 79 5.64 1.66 1.53
C ILE A 79 5.68 0.38 2.39
N PRO A 80 6.19 0.41 3.63
CA PRO A 80 6.33 -0.76 4.50
C PRO A 80 5.01 -1.13 5.19
N ALA A 81 4.02 -1.63 4.45
CA ALA A 81 2.73 -2.01 5.02
C ALA A 81 2.85 -3.07 6.13
N TYR A 82 3.93 -3.88 6.13
CA TYR A 82 4.23 -4.85 7.19
C TYR A 82 4.61 -4.25 8.56
N LEU A 83 4.87 -2.95 8.66
CA LEU A 83 5.10 -2.28 9.96
C LEU A 83 3.80 -1.87 10.67
N PHE A 84 2.68 -1.96 9.96
CA PHE A 84 1.36 -1.61 10.47
C PHE A 84 0.88 -2.73 11.38
N SER A 85 0.18 -2.38 12.46
CA SER A 85 -0.23 -3.33 13.50
C SER A 85 -1.39 -4.24 13.06
N PHE A 86 -1.15 -5.10 12.07
CA PHE A 86 -2.04 -6.19 11.71
C PHE A 86 -1.63 -7.44 12.48
N GLN A 87 -2.59 -8.08 13.15
CA GLN A 87 -2.29 -9.25 13.95
C GLN A 87 -1.93 -10.45 13.07
N PHE A 88 -2.57 -10.62 11.91
CA PHE A 88 -2.29 -11.57 10.84
C PHE A 88 -2.52 -10.88 9.49
N THR A 89 -1.95 -11.35 8.40
CA THR A 89 -2.06 -10.70 7.09
C THR A 89 -2.27 -11.76 6.01
N TYR A 90 -3.51 -11.80 5.52
CA TYR A 90 -3.96 -12.57 4.35
C TYR A 90 -4.50 -11.59 3.32
N THR A 91 -4.79 -12.05 2.09
CA THR A 91 -5.13 -11.20 0.93
C THR A 91 -6.15 -10.08 1.21
N ILE A 92 -7.11 -10.31 2.10
CA ILE A 92 -8.14 -9.32 2.50
C ILE A 92 -7.53 -8.14 3.26
N ILE A 93 -6.61 -8.42 4.19
CA ILE A 93 -5.93 -7.39 4.98
C ILE A 93 -4.93 -6.62 4.11
N ASP A 94 -4.28 -7.29 3.15
CA ASP A 94 -3.43 -6.59 2.18
C ASP A 94 -4.25 -5.65 1.30
N ALA A 95 -5.43 -6.07 0.82
CA ALA A 95 -6.35 -5.18 0.10
C ALA A 95 -6.81 -3.99 0.95
N TYR A 96 -7.08 -4.21 2.24
CA TYR A 96 -7.44 -3.15 3.18
C TYR A 96 -6.28 -2.16 3.37
N ALA A 97 -5.08 -2.65 3.63
CA ALA A 97 -3.88 -1.83 3.79
C ALA A 97 -3.59 -1.01 2.52
N ASN A 98 -3.66 -1.64 1.34
CA ASN A 98 -3.51 -0.95 0.06
C ASN A 98 -4.51 0.22 -0.06
N SER A 99 -5.79 -0.02 0.25
CA SER A 99 -6.81 1.01 0.19
C SER A 99 -6.53 2.16 1.17
N ALA A 100 -6.06 1.87 2.39
CA ALA A 100 -5.73 2.91 3.36
C ALA A 100 -4.59 3.83 2.86
N PHE A 101 -3.53 3.27 2.26
CA PHE A 101 -2.42 4.07 1.73
C PHE A 101 -2.79 4.87 0.49
N ILE A 102 -3.51 4.25 -0.44
CA ILE A 102 -3.98 4.93 -1.65
C ILE A 102 -4.89 6.09 -1.24
N GLY A 103 -5.87 5.85 -0.36
CA GLY A 103 -6.77 6.88 0.13
C GLY A 103 -6.05 7.99 0.90
N TRP A 104 -5.09 7.64 1.76
CA TRP A 104 -4.26 8.60 2.49
C TRP A 104 -3.51 9.54 1.56
N LEU A 105 -2.70 9.01 0.64
CA LEU A 105 -1.87 9.84 -0.22
C LEU A 105 -2.73 10.65 -1.19
N SER A 106 -3.74 10.01 -1.80
CA SER A 106 -4.56 10.62 -2.85
C SER A 106 -5.46 11.73 -2.33
N CYS A 107 -6.03 11.58 -1.12
CA CYS A 107 -7.06 12.51 -0.63
C CYS A 107 -7.06 12.75 0.88
N GLY A 108 -6.11 12.19 1.63
CA GLY A 108 -6.11 12.28 3.09
C GLY A 108 -7.32 11.59 3.72
N LEU A 109 -7.93 10.63 3.01
CA LEU A 109 -9.20 9.99 3.39
C LEU A 109 -10.38 10.97 3.53
N LYS A 110 -10.36 12.05 2.74
CA LYS A 110 -11.43 13.06 2.67
C LYS A 110 -11.88 13.28 1.24
N ARG A 111 -13.13 13.70 1.08
CA ARG A 111 -13.63 14.06 -0.25
C ARG A 111 -12.89 15.29 -0.78
N ARG A 112 -12.34 15.17 -1.99
CA ARG A 112 -11.71 16.29 -2.71
C ARG A 112 -12.76 17.16 -3.39
N GLU A 113 -12.40 18.40 -3.71
CA GLU A 113 -13.21 19.23 -4.61
C GLU A 113 -13.04 18.82 -6.07
N ASN A 114 -11.81 18.42 -6.43
CA ASN A 114 -11.43 17.98 -7.76
C ASN A 114 -10.99 16.51 -7.72
N GLU A 115 -11.50 15.75 -8.69
CA GLU A 115 -11.14 14.34 -8.85
C GLU A 115 -9.65 14.15 -9.12
N ILE A 116 -9.08 13.12 -8.51
CA ILE A 116 -7.70 12.67 -8.74
C ILE A 116 -7.71 11.27 -9.36
N ASN A 117 -6.81 11.01 -10.31
CA ASN A 117 -6.71 9.73 -11.00
C ASN A 117 -5.53 8.92 -10.47
N VAL A 118 -5.80 7.68 -10.12
CA VAL A 118 -4.82 6.75 -9.55
C VAL A 118 -4.74 5.50 -10.41
N LEU A 119 -3.53 5.12 -10.81
CA LEU A 119 -3.25 3.79 -11.34
C LEU A 119 -2.85 2.87 -10.19
N PHE A 120 -3.49 1.70 -10.09
CA PHE A 120 -3.14 0.69 -9.09
C PHE A 120 -2.86 -0.67 -9.75
N GLU A 121 -1.62 -1.14 -9.65
CA GLU A 121 -1.14 -2.40 -10.24
C GLU A 121 -0.70 -3.41 -9.18
N PRO A 122 -1.58 -4.32 -8.72
CA PRO A 122 -1.15 -5.45 -7.89
C PRO A 122 -0.30 -6.44 -8.70
N CYS A 123 0.92 -6.70 -8.23
CA CYS A 123 1.80 -7.77 -8.72
C CYS A 123 1.37 -9.09 -8.07
N THR A 124 0.78 -9.98 -8.88
CA THR A 124 0.17 -11.22 -8.40
C THR A 124 0.76 -12.45 -9.09
N SER A 125 0.36 -13.63 -8.61
CA SER A 125 0.56 -14.89 -9.33
C SER A 125 -0.71 -15.28 -10.08
N GLN A 126 -0.55 -16.00 -11.19
CA GLN A 126 -1.62 -16.38 -12.14
C GLN A 126 -2.97 -16.74 -11.51
N PHE A 127 -3.02 -17.77 -10.66
CA PHE A 127 -4.29 -18.26 -10.08
C PHE A 127 -4.83 -17.41 -8.91
N HIS A 128 -3.98 -16.62 -8.24
CA HIS A 128 -4.41 -15.71 -7.17
C HIS A 128 -4.83 -14.33 -7.69
N GLY A 129 -4.44 -13.99 -8.92
CA GLY A 129 -4.64 -12.66 -9.50
C GLY A 129 -6.10 -12.22 -9.49
N LEU A 130 -7.04 -13.13 -9.79
CA LEU A 130 -8.46 -12.77 -9.75
C LEU A 130 -8.93 -12.43 -8.33
N ARG A 131 -8.55 -13.19 -7.30
CA ARG A 131 -8.95 -12.87 -5.92
C ARG A 131 -8.35 -11.56 -5.44
N VAL A 132 -7.07 -11.34 -5.71
CA VAL A 132 -6.40 -10.07 -5.37
C VAL A 132 -7.09 -8.90 -6.05
N GLU A 133 -7.39 -9.01 -7.35
CA GLU A 133 -8.09 -7.97 -8.10
C GLU A 133 -9.47 -7.68 -7.51
N MET A 134 -10.29 -8.72 -7.28
CA MET A 134 -11.64 -8.55 -6.74
C MET A 134 -11.65 -7.92 -5.34
N LEU A 135 -10.73 -8.33 -4.47
CA LEU A 135 -10.60 -7.77 -3.13
C LEU A 135 -10.13 -6.32 -3.15
N ASN A 136 -9.12 -5.98 -3.96
CA ASN A 136 -8.64 -4.61 -4.08
C ASN A 136 -9.68 -3.69 -4.73
N ALA A 137 -10.43 -4.19 -5.72
CA ALA A 137 -11.55 -3.46 -6.30
C ALA A 137 -12.62 -3.15 -5.25
N ARG A 138 -13.00 -4.14 -4.42
CA ARG A 138 -13.94 -3.93 -3.31
C ARG A 138 -13.39 -2.96 -2.27
N ALA A 139 -12.12 -3.12 -1.89
CA ALA A 139 -11.45 -2.29 -0.90
C ALA A 139 -11.36 -0.83 -1.34
N CYS A 140 -11.14 -0.56 -2.63
CA CYS A 140 -11.02 0.80 -3.15
C CYS A 140 -12.37 1.42 -3.57
N ASN A 141 -13.47 0.67 -3.55
CA ASN A 141 -14.75 1.14 -4.07
C ASN A 141 -15.28 2.41 -3.36
N PHE A 142 -15.02 2.55 -2.06
CA PHE A 142 -15.45 3.73 -1.29
C PHE A 142 -14.73 5.02 -1.73
N MET A 143 -13.58 4.92 -2.41
CA MET A 143 -12.77 6.07 -2.79
C MET A 143 -13.43 6.92 -3.88
N HIS A 144 -14.36 6.35 -4.65
CA HIS A 144 -15.14 7.11 -5.62
C HIS A 144 -15.95 8.22 -4.95
N ASP A 145 -16.52 7.94 -3.77
CA ASP A 145 -17.25 8.93 -2.96
C ASP A 145 -16.33 10.05 -2.42
N LEU A 146 -15.02 9.80 -2.41
CA LEU A 146 -13.98 10.74 -2.02
C LEU A 146 -13.36 11.50 -3.20
N HIS A 147 -13.90 11.33 -4.43
CA HIS A 147 -13.36 11.89 -5.67
C HIS A 147 -11.94 11.39 -5.98
N VAL A 148 -11.74 10.09 -5.81
CA VAL A 148 -10.52 9.39 -6.24
C VAL A 148 -10.93 8.30 -7.22
N ASN A 149 -10.51 8.45 -8.47
CA ASN A 149 -10.75 7.47 -9.53
C ASN A 149 -9.58 6.48 -9.59
N VAL A 150 -9.81 5.24 -9.15
CA VAL A 150 -8.79 4.19 -9.12
C VAL A 150 -8.96 3.27 -10.33
N GLU A 151 -8.01 3.32 -11.26
CA GLU A 151 -7.87 2.34 -12.33
C GLU A 151 -7.04 1.16 -11.84
N LEU A 152 -7.69 0.02 -11.60
CA LEU A 152 -7.03 -1.21 -11.16
C LEU A 152 -6.59 -2.05 -12.36
N GLN A 153 -5.29 -2.36 -12.45
CA GLN A 153 -4.74 -3.21 -13.50
C GLN A 153 -3.95 -4.38 -12.89
N CYS A 154 -4.60 -5.54 -12.75
CA CYS A 154 -3.90 -6.75 -12.36
C CYS A 154 -3.41 -7.50 -13.61
N LYS A 155 -2.10 -7.50 -13.83
CA LYS A 155 -1.45 -8.27 -14.92
C LYS A 155 -1.24 -9.72 -14.49
N ASN A 156 -1.19 -10.62 -15.46
CA ASN A 156 -0.89 -12.06 -15.27
C ASN A 156 -1.89 -12.78 -14.36
N LYS A 157 -3.18 -12.75 -14.70
CA LYS A 157 -4.22 -13.58 -14.07
C LYS A 157 -4.71 -14.66 -15.02
N LEU A 158 -4.97 -15.85 -14.49
CA LEU A 158 -5.70 -16.87 -15.25
C LEU A 158 -7.12 -16.37 -15.56
N THR A 159 -7.64 -16.77 -16.71
CA THR A 159 -9.05 -16.63 -17.03
C THR A 159 -9.89 -17.50 -16.10
N ARG A 160 -11.18 -17.17 -15.99
CA ARG A 160 -12.11 -17.97 -15.17
C ARG A 160 -12.16 -19.43 -15.63
N GLU A 161 -12.15 -19.66 -16.94
CA GLU A 161 -12.17 -21.01 -17.53
C GLU A 161 -10.92 -21.82 -17.13
N GLU A 162 -9.74 -21.20 -17.17
CA GLU A 162 -8.48 -21.84 -16.72
C GLU A 162 -8.51 -22.15 -15.22
N MET A 163 -9.06 -21.25 -14.39
CA MET A 163 -9.21 -21.50 -12.95
C MET A 163 -10.23 -22.59 -12.64
N GLU A 164 -11.36 -22.67 -13.34
CA GLU A 164 -12.37 -23.71 -13.11
C GLU A 164 -11.83 -25.11 -13.42
N LYS A 165 -10.92 -25.22 -14.39
CA LYS A 165 -10.28 -26.49 -14.77
C LYS A 165 -9.24 -26.97 -13.76
N ASP A 166 -8.29 -26.10 -13.41
CA ASP A 166 -7.07 -26.50 -12.69
C ASP A 166 -7.02 -25.98 -11.23
N HIS A 167 -7.94 -25.09 -10.84
CA HIS A 167 -7.95 -24.41 -9.54
C HIS A 167 -9.38 -24.23 -8.96
N SER A 168 -10.23 -25.25 -9.08
CA SER A 168 -11.65 -25.21 -8.68
C SER A 168 -11.89 -24.71 -7.23
N GLY A 169 -11.01 -25.07 -6.28
CA GLY A 169 -11.12 -24.60 -4.90
C GLY A 169 -10.98 -23.08 -4.74
N GLU A 170 -10.28 -22.39 -5.65
CA GLU A 170 -10.21 -20.93 -5.65
C GLU A 170 -11.51 -20.31 -6.18
N ILE A 171 -12.16 -20.95 -7.16
CA ILE A 171 -13.47 -20.54 -7.67
C ILE A 171 -14.56 -20.70 -6.60
N GLU A 172 -14.54 -21.79 -5.82
CA GLU A 172 -15.47 -21.98 -4.70
C GLU A 172 -15.32 -20.87 -3.65
N ARG A 173 -14.09 -20.53 -3.26
CA ARG A 173 -13.81 -19.41 -2.34
C ARG A 173 -14.33 -18.09 -2.88
N LEU A 174 -14.04 -17.78 -4.14
CA LEU A 174 -14.52 -16.56 -4.80
C LEU A 174 -16.04 -16.51 -4.89
N THR A 175 -16.70 -17.65 -5.07
CA THR A 175 -18.15 -17.75 -5.12
C THR A 175 -18.74 -17.46 -3.74
N ALA A 176 -18.25 -18.13 -2.70
CA ALA A 176 -18.68 -17.89 -1.31
C ALA A 176 -18.48 -16.43 -0.88
N MET A 177 -17.37 -15.80 -1.30
CA MET A 177 -17.13 -14.38 -1.03
C MET A 177 -18.15 -13.43 -1.68
N LYS A 178 -18.77 -13.83 -2.80
CA LYS A 178 -19.76 -13.02 -3.54
C LYS A 178 -21.20 -13.25 -3.10
N GLU A 179 -21.48 -14.32 -2.34
CA GLU A 179 -22.81 -14.61 -1.82
C GLU A 179 -23.34 -13.47 -0.94
N ASN A 180 -24.66 -13.44 -0.71
CA ASN A 180 -25.27 -12.42 0.13
C ASN A 180 -24.70 -12.48 1.56
N GLY A 181 -24.15 -11.36 2.04
CA GLY A 181 -23.44 -11.29 3.32
C GLY A 181 -21.95 -11.68 3.25
N GLY A 182 -21.50 -12.29 2.16
CA GLY A 182 -20.09 -12.57 1.90
C GLY A 182 -19.24 -11.29 1.74
N LEU A 183 -17.93 -11.40 1.95
CA LEU A 183 -17.03 -10.24 2.01
C LEU A 183 -17.11 -9.31 0.78
N LEU A 184 -17.19 -9.86 -0.43
CA LEU A 184 -17.23 -9.03 -1.64
C LEU A 184 -18.57 -8.30 -1.80
N SER A 185 -19.67 -8.86 -1.26
CA SER A 185 -20.98 -8.22 -1.29
C SER A 185 -21.18 -7.21 -0.15
N SER A 186 -20.80 -7.58 1.08
CA SER A 186 -20.95 -6.73 2.28
C SER A 186 -19.81 -5.71 2.41
N GLY A 187 -18.59 -6.05 1.98
CA GLY A 187 -17.37 -5.29 2.28
C GLY A 187 -16.87 -5.48 3.71
N GLU A 188 -17.44 -6.42 4.46
CA GLU A 188 -17.18 -6.62 5.88
C GLU A 188 -16.55 -8.00 6.13
N TRP A 189 -15.58 -8.06 7.05
CA TRP A 189 -14.99 -9.31 7.52
C TRP A 189 -14.82 -9.32 9.04
N LEU A 190 -14.47 -10.49 9.59
CA LEU A 190 -14.11 -10.65 11.00
C LEU A 190 -12.60 -10.79 11.12
N ASP A 191 -11.97 -9.89 11.89
CA ASP A 191 -10.57 -9.95 12.30
C ASP A 191 -10.50 -10.29 13.78
N ASN A 192 -10.12 -11.53 14.11
CA ASN A 192 -10.10 -12.06 15.49
C ASN A 192 -11.40 -11.80 16.27
N GLY A 193 -12.55 -12.03 15.61
CA GLY A 193 -13.88 -11.84 16.19
C GLY A 193 -14.38 -10.40 16.20
N VAL A 194 -13.56 -9.42 15.79
CA VAL A 194 -13.95 -8.02 15.64
C VAL A 194 -14.37 -7.75 14.21
N LYS A 195 -15.56 -7.18 14.02
CA LYS A 195 -16.06 -6.80 12.71
C LYS A 195 -15.27 -5.61 12.14
N LYS A 196 -14.85 -5.73 10.89
CA LYS A 196 -14.09 -4.75 10.11
C LYS A 196 -14.80 -4.50 8.79
N SER A 197 -14.56 -3.33 8.19
CA SER A 197 -15.18 -2.96 6.91
C SER A 197 -14.23 -2.16 6.03
N PHE A 198 -14.24 -2.47 4.73
CA PHE A 198 -13.56 -1.66 3.72
C PHE A 198 -14.13 -0.24 3.61
N GLY A 199 -15.37 -0.01 4.05
CA GLY A 199 -15.99 1.31 4.03
C GLY A 199 -15.73 2.15 5.29
N ASN A 200 -15.02 1.65 6.30
CA ASN A 200 -14.81 2.35 7.56
C ASN A 200 -13.62 3.31 7.50
N ILE A 201 -13.84 4.50 6.95
CA ILE A 201 -12.80 5.52 6.76
C ILE A 201 -12.18 5.97 8.10
N ILE A 202 -12.98 6.09 9.16
CA ILE A 202 -12.50 6.50 10.49
C ILE A 202 -11.47 5.49 11.00
N GLU A 203 -11.75 4.21 10.83
CA GLU A 203 -10.85 3.15 11.22
C GLU A 203 -9.55 3.12 10.39
N MET A 204 -9.64 3.33 9.06
CA MET A 204 -8.46 3.47 8.20
C MET A 204 -7.57 4.64 8.64
N SER A 205 -8.20 5.78 8.94
CA SER A 205 -7.52 6.97 9.46
C SER A 205 -6.78 6.68 10.77
N GLN A 206 -7.44 6.02 11.72
CA GLN A 206 -6.83 5.65 13.01
C GLN A 206 -5.65 4.69 12.82
N LEU A 207 -5.78 3.72 11.91
CA LEU A 207 -4.70 2.78 11.58
C LEU A 207 -3.46 3.51 11.02
N ILE A 208 -3.65 4.41 10.05
CA ILE A 208 -2.57 5.20 9.43
C ILE A 208 -1.89 6.07 10.49
N SER A 209 -2.69 6.82 11.26
CA SER A 209 -2.21 7.72 12.32
C SER A 209 -1.37 6.98 13.37
N LYS A 210 -1.85 5.83 13.85
CA LYS A 210 -1.15 5.01 14.83
C LYS A 210 0.18 4.49 14.29
N SER A 211 0.21 4.07 13.03
CA SER A 211 1.41 3.48 12.42
C SER A 211 2.49 4.53 12.17
N PHE A 212 2.12 5.70 11.64
CA PHE A 212 3.06 6.80 11.52
C PHE A 212 3.59 7.26 12.88
N SER A 213 2.72 7.43 13.88
CA SER A 213 3.15 7.86 15.21
C SER A 213 4.14 6.87 15.84
N LYS A 214 3.89 5.56 15.68
CA LYS A 214 4.76 4.50 16.18
C LYS A 214 6.14 4.49 15.52
N GLU A 215 6.20 4.47 14.19
CA GLU A 215 7.47 4.30 13.48
C GLU A 215 8.28 5.60 13.37
N LEU A 216 7.60 6.75 13.27
CA LEU A 216 8.27 8.05 13.26
C LEU A 216 8.64 8.53 14.68
N CYS A 217 8.17 7.85 15.73
CA CYS A 217 8.37 8.18 17.14
C CYS A 217 7.84 9.59 17.52
N PHE A 218 6.70 9.99 16.95
CA PHE A 218 6.14 11.31 17.24
C PHE A 218 5.53 11.39 18.66
N PRO A 219 5.56 12.57 19.32
CA PRO A 219 4.87 12.78 20.57
C PRO A 219 3.36 12.52 20.45
N ALA A 220 2.76 12.01 21.53
CA ALA A 220 1.37 11.54 21.58
C ALA A 220 0.29 12.58 21.22
N ARG A 221 0.63 13.85 21.02
CA ARG A 221 -0.29 14.88 20.49
C ARG A 221 -0.65 14.68 19.01
N GLY A 222 0.01 13.73 18.34
CA GLY A 222 -0.53 12.99 17.21
C GLY A 222 -0.51 13.75 15.90
N ILE A 223 -0.24 13.04 14.81
CA ILE A 223 -0.51 13.53 13.46
C ILE A 223 -2.01 13.79 13.39
N ASN A 224 -2.44 15.05 13.45
CA ASN A 224 -3.80 15.37 13.06
C ASN A 224 -3.87 15.24 11.54
N ILE A 225 -4.17 14.04 11.06
CA ILE A 225 -4.21 13.70 9.63
C ILE A 225 -5.11 14.66 8.84
N ASP A 226 -6.02 15.35 9.54
CA ASP A 226 -6.95 16.31 8.98
C ASP A 226 -6.33 17.63 8.53
N GLU A 227 -5.10 17.94 8.96
CA GLU A 227 -4.41 19.22 8.77
C GLU A 227 -3.27 19.16 7.74
N TRP A 228 -3.19 18.10 6.95
CA TRP A 228 -2.11 17.89 5.99
C TRP A 228 -2.56 18.17 4.56
N SER A 229 -1.90 19.14 3.92
CA SER A 229 -2.01 19.38 2.47
C SER A 229 -1.44 18.22 1.66
N ASP A 230 -1.79 18.15 0.36
CA ASP A 230 -1.35 17.08 -0.54
C ASP A 230 0.18 16.91 -0.55
N ILE A 231 0.90 18.03 -0.56
CA ILE A 231 2.37 18.05 -0.52
C ILE A 231 2.89 17.50 0.80
N GLU A 232 2.32 17.94 1.93
CA GLU A 232 2.77 17.50 3.24
C GLU A 232 2.49 16.00 3.43
N ARG A 233 1.36 15.46 2.93
CA ARG A 233 1.04 14.02 2.99
C ARG A 233 2.04 13.19 2.20
N LEU A 234 2.42 13.67 1.01
CA LEU A 234 3.45 13.04 0.18
C LEU A 234 4.80 12.99 0.92
N LEU A 235 5.26 14.12 1.44
CA LEU A 235 6.52 14.19 2.17
C LEU A 235 6.50 13.32 3.42
N LEU A 236 5.42 13.35 4.20
CA LEU A 236 5.27 12.52 5.38
C LEU A 236 5.37 11.03 5.05
N LEU A 237 4.70 10.58 3.99
CA LEU A 237 4.77 9.19 3.53
C LEU A 237 6.18 8.82 3.07
N MET A 238 6.84 9.65 2.27
CA MET A 238 8.21 9.40 1.81
C MET A 238 9.21 9.36 2.95
N THR A 239 9.04 10.22 3.96
CA THR A 239 9.85 10.22 5.19
C THR A 239 9.61 8.99 6.05
N PHE A 240 8.34 8.58 6.22
CA PHE A 240 7.98 7.32 6.87
C PHE A 240 8.68 6.14 6.18
N ASN A 241 8.54 6.03 4.87
CA ASN A 241 9.18 5.01 4.05
C ASN A 241 10.69 5.00 4.29
N PHE A 242 11.34 6.16 4.15
CA PHE A 242 12.79 6.26 4.33
C PHE A 242 13.25 5.83 5.73
N LYS A 243 12.58 6.29 6.80
CA LYS A 243 12.90 5.93 8.20
C LYS A 243 12.77 4.44 8.47
N SER A 244 11.77 3.80 7.87
CA SER A 244 11.52 2.38 8.06
C SER A 244 12.65 1.47 7.54
N TYR A 245 13.46 1.99 6.62
CA TYR A 245 14.61 1.26 6.04
C TYR A 245 15.96 1.87 6.41
N SER A 246 15.97 3.12 6.85
CA SER A 246 17.17 3.87 7.25
C SER A 246 17.10 4.19 8.72
N LYS A 247 18.14 3.81 9.49
CA LYS A 247 18.13 3.89 10.94
C LYS A 247 17.91 5.30 11.52
N GLN A 248 18.18 6.37 10.74
CA GLN A 248 18.01 7.76 11.16
C GLN A 248 17.55 8.63 9.98
N ILE A 249 16.76 9.66 10.28
CA ILE A 249 16.51 10.78 9.36
C ILE A 249 17.24 11.99 9.91
N ASP A 250 18.21 12.48 9.14
CA ASP A 250 18.88 13.76 9.40
C ASP A 250 18.44 14.81 8.34
N ALA A 251 18.95 16.04 8.46
CA ALA A 251 18.64 17.11 7.53
C ALA A 251 19.07 16.80 6.09
N ALA A 252 20.13 16.01 5.89
CA ALA A 252 20.61 15.61 4.58
C ALA A 252 19.67 14.58 3.92
N ALA A 253 19.19 13.60 4.68
CA ALA A 253 18.18 12.65 4.24
C ALA A 253 16.87 13.36 3.89
N LEU A 254 16.42 14.29 4.74
CA LEU A 254 15.22 15.09 4.45
C LEU A 254 15.36 15.91 3.17
N SER A 255 16.52 16.54 2.96
CA SER A 255 16.81 17.30 1.74
C SER A 255 16.72 16.42 0.48
N LYS A 256 17.25 15.19 0.54
CA LYS A 256 17.16 14.21 -0.56
C LYS A 256 15.72 13.76 -0.81
N ILE A 257 14.92 13.58 0.23
CA ILE A 257 13.49 13.24 0.10
C ILE A 257 12.73 14.38 -0.59
N ILE A 258 12.97 15.62 -0.18
CA ILE A 258 12.37 16.82 -0.78
C ILE A 258 12.77 16.93 -2.26
N GLU A 259 14.06 16.80 -2.57
CA GLU A 259 14.57 16.82 -3.95
C GLU A 259 13.93 15.70 -4.80
N SER A 260 13.83 14.48 -4.25
CA SER A 260 13.18 13.33 -4.89
C SER A 260 11.71 13.63 -5.19
N ALA A 261 10.97 14.25 -4.26
CA ALA A 261 9.58 14.64 -4.45
C ALA A 261 9.43 15.73 -5.53
N GLN A 262 10.25 16.78 -5.48
CA GLN A 262 10.26 17.87 -6.46
C GLN A 262 10.51 17.34 -7.88
N ASN A 263 11.53 16.50 -8.05
CA ASN A 263 11.93 15.97 -9.34
C ASN A 263 10.91 14.98 -9.90
N ARG A 264 10.37 14.07 -9.08
CA ARG A 264 9.44 13.03 -9.55
C ARG A 264 8.04 13.55 -9.87
N TYR A 265 7.57 14.55 -9.12
CA TYR A 265 6.22 15.09 -9.25
C TYR A 265 6.17 16.46 -9.93
N ASN A 266 7.33 17.06 -10.24
CA ASN A 266 7.44 18.40 -10.82
C ASN A 266 6.66 19.45 -10.01
N ILE A 267 6.81 19.40 -8.69
CA ILE A 267 6.15 20.29 -7.73
C ILE A 267 7.16 21.17 -7.02
N GLN A 268 6.74 22.35 -6.59
CA GLN A 268 7.49 23.16 -5.63
C GLN A 268 7.06 22.79 -4.21
N ILE A 269 8.02 22.60 -3.32
CA ILE A 269 7.77 22.30 -1.91
C ILE A 269 7.89 23.61 -1.13
N PRO A 270 6.81 24.10 -0.50
CA PRO A 270 6.87 25.30 0.32
C PRO A 270 7.77 25.09 1.54
N ASP A 271 8.52 26.13 1.93
CA ASP A 271 9.34 26.11 3.16
C ASP A 271 8.55 25.72 4.40
N SER A 272 7.25 26.07 4.46
CA SER A 272 6.37 25.71 5.56
C SER A 272 6.18 24.19 5.70
N ALA A 273 6.06 23.46 4.60
CA ALA A 273 5.90 22.01 4.60
C ALA A 273 7.18 21.32 5.10
N SER A 274 8.34 21.78 4.62
CA SER A 274 9.66 21.28 5.04
C SER A 274 9.90 21.54 6.53
N LYS A 275 9.55 22.74 7.04
CA LYS A 275 9.70 23.11 8.46
C LYS A 275 8.79 22.29 9.37
N LYS A 276 7.52 22.08 8.97
CA LYS A 276 6.56 21.25 9.73
C LYS A 276 7.04 19.80 9.85
N LEU A 277 7.64 19.25 8.80
CA LEU A 277 8.18 17.90 8.83
C LEU A 277 9.45 17.81 9.67
N LEU A 278 10.35 18.79 9.58
CA LEU A 278 11.57 18.82 10.38
C LEU A 278 11.27 18.93 11.88
N SER A 279 10.32 19.79 12.29
CA SER A 279 9.96 19.95 13.70
C SER A 279 9.48 18.64 14.32
N LEU A 280 8.72 17.85 13.55
CA LEU A 280 8.23 16.54 13.99
C LEU A 280 9.35 15.50 14.18
N LEU A 281 10.50 15.66 13.51
CA LEU A 281 11.61 14.70 13.57
C LEU A 281 12.64 15.05 14.65
N THR A 282 12.62 16.27 15.18
CA THR A 282 13.63 16.78 16.13
C THR A 282 13.12 16.95 17.57
N GLU A 283 11.82 16.73 17.81
CA GLU A 283 11.20 16.69 19.15
C GLU A 283 11.29 15.30 19.78
#